data_AF-A0A259KH29-F1
#
_entry.id   AF-A0A259KH29-F1
#
_cell.length_a   1.000
_cell.length_b   1.000
_cell.length_c   1.000
_cell.angle_alpha   90.00
_cell.angle_beta   90.00
_cell.angle_gamma   90.00
#
_symmetry.space_group_name_H-M   'P 1'
#
loop_
_entity.id
_entity.type
_entity.pdbx_description
1 polymer ?
#
loop_
_entity_poly.entity_id
_entity_poly.type
_entity_poly.pdbx_seq_one_letter_code
_entity_poly.pdbx_strand_id
1 'polypeptide(L)'
;MPIEFDGAKRDKTLAERGLDFARAAEVFEGIHLTAPDSRQDYTEDRFITLGHLDDRLVVLVWTPRDEVRRIISMRKANDREKTFYDYYVD
;
A
#
# COMPACT_ATOMS: atom_id res chain seq x y z
N MET A 1 -6.07 8.90 -8.74
CA MET A 1 -5.67 9.89 -7.70
C MET A 1 -4.16 10.02 -7.74
N PRO A 2 -3.59 11.24 -7.63
CA PRO A 2 -2.13 11.40 -7.55
C PRO A 2 -1.57 10.75 -6.28
N ILE A 3 -0.30 10.33 -6.37
CA ILE A 3 0.44 9.71 -5.28
C ILE A 3 1.42 10.72 -4.70
N GLU A 4 1.42 10.85 -3.36
CA GLU A 4 2.38 11.65 -2.61
C GLU A 4 3.12 10.76 -1.60
N PHE A 5 4.36 11.09 -1.27
CA PHE A 5 5.11 10.41 -0.22
C PHE A 5 6.27 11.27 0.28
N ASP A 6 6.80 10.88 1.45
CA ASP A 6 8.09 11.37 1.91
C ASP A 6 9.23 10.70 1.12
N GLY A 7 10.12 11.51 0.54
CA GLY A 7 11.21 11.03 -0.31
C GLY A 7 12.20 10.13 0.44
N ALA A 8 12.58 10.48 1.67
CA ALA A 8 13.51 9.67 2.46
C ALA A 8 12.93 8.29 2.80
N LYS A 9 11.62 8.21 3.10
CA LYS A 9 10.93 6.93 3.30
C LYS A 9 10.83 6.10 2.03
N ARG A 10 10.58 6.72 0.87
CA ARG A 10 10.59 6.05 -0.43
C ARG A 10 11.97 5.45 -0.68
N ASP A 11 13.02 6.26 -0.60
CA ASP A 11 14.38 5.84 -0.95
C ASP A 11 14.86 4.72 -0.04
N LYS A 12 14.58 4.81 1.27
CA LYS A 12 14.86 3.73 2.22
C LYS A 12 14.11 2.45 1.87
N THR A 13 12.81 2.53 1.56
CA THR A 13 12.01 1.35 1.23
C THR A 13 12.45 0.72 -0.09
N LEU A 14 12.83 1.54 -1.07
CA LEU A 14 13.39 1.09 -2.34
C LEU A 14 14.70 0.35 -2.11
N ALA A 15 15.62 0.90 -1.33
CA ALA A 15 16.91 0.29 -1.03
C ALA A 15 16.77 -1.02 -0.23
N GLU A 16 15.92 -1.05 0.80
CA GLU A 16 15.80 -2.21 1.71
C GLU A 16 14.90 -3.31 1.16
N ARG A 17 13.89 -2.97 0.35
CA ARG A 17 12.81 -3.91 -0.04
C ARG A 17 12.62 -4.03 -1.54
N GLY A 18 13.28 -3.19 -2.34
CA GLY A 18 13.10 -3.14 -3.79
C GLY A 18 11.68 -2.72 -4.19
N LEU A 19 11.02 -1.89 -3.38
CA LEU A 19 9.65 -1.42 -3.62
C LEU A 19 9.64 0.11 -3.66
N ASP A 20 9.12 0.65 -4.76
CA ASP A 20 9.08 2.08 -5.00
C ASP A 20 7.66 2.64 -4.75
N PHE A 21 7.53 3.58 -3.81
CA PHE A 21 6.25 4.27 -3.55
C PHE A 21 5.73 5.03 -4.77
N ALA A 22 6.60 5.47 -5.68
CA ALA A 22 6.20 6.12 -6.93
C ALA A 22 5.36 5.21 -7.83
N ARG A 23 5.46 3.89 -7.64
CA ARG A 23 4.68 2.87 -8.37
C ARG A 23 3.39 2.46 -7.66
N ALA A 24 3.04 3.09 -6.53
CA ALA A 24 1.86 2.71 -5.77
C ALA A 24 0.55 2.88 -6.58
N ALA A 25 0.51 3.81 -7.53
CA ALA A 25 -0.64 3.99 -8.43
C ALA A 25 -0.99 2.70 -9.20
N GLU A 26 0.02 1.95 -9.64
CA GLU A 26 -0.15 0.71 -10.41
C GLU A 26 -0.90 -0.36 -9.60
N VAL A 27 -0.65 -0.44 -8.28
CA VAL A 27 -1.35 -1.35 -7.37
C VAL A 27 -2.84 -1.01 -7.29
N PHE A 28 -3.17 0.28 -7.28
CA PHE A 28 -4.55 0.74 -7.19
C PHE A 28 -5.30 0.68 -8.52
N GLU A 29 -4.59 0.66 -9.65
CA GLU A 29 -5.15 0.48 -10.98
C GLU A 29 -5.51 -0.99 -11.25
N GLY A 30 -4.79 -1.92 -10.61
CA GLY A 30 -5.09 -3.35 -10.63
C GLY A 30 -6.18 -3.77 -9.64
N ILE A 31 -6.42 -5.09 -9.57
CA ILE A 31 -7.32 -5.68 -8.56
C ILE A 31 -6.69 -5.50 -7.18
N HIS A 32 -7.44 -4.90 -6.25
CA HIS A 32 -6.95 -4.61 -4.92
C HIS A 32 -8.07 -4.65 -3.89
N LEU A 33 -7.69 -4.95 -2.64
CA LEU A 33 -8.56 -4.91 -1.47
C LEU A 33 -8.10 -3.78 -0.57
N THR A 34 -9.01 -2.90 -0.16
CA THR A 34 -8.70 -1.78 0.75
C THR A 34 -9.60 -1.84 1.98
N ALA A 35 -9.00 -1.66 3.16
CA ALA A 35 -9.73 -1.57 4.42
C ALA A 35 -9.15 -0.46 5.31
N PRO A 36 -9.97 0.15 6.20
CA PRO A 36 -9.48 1.06 7.23
C PRO A 36 -8.45 0.37 8.15
N ASP A 37 -7.41 1.09 8.53
CA ASP A 37 -6.40 0.67 9.49
C ASP A 37 -6.82 1.06 10.92
N SER A 38 -7.62 0.21 11.56
CA SER A 38 -8.15 0.44 12.91
C SER A 38 -7.23 -0.06 14.03
N ARG A 39 -5.94 -0.32 13.74
CA ARG A 39 -5.00 -0.86 14.74
C ARG A 39 -4.66 0.13 15.86
N GLN A 40 -4.77 1.42 15.58
CA GLN A 40 -4.56 2.51 16.54
C GLN A 40 -5.49 3.67 16.22
N ASP A 41 -5.70 4.54 17.20
CA ASP A 41 -6.39 5.81 16.99
C ASP A 41 -5.40 6.84 16.43
N TYR A 42 -5.32 6.90 15.11
CA TYR A 42 -4.42 7.80 14.38
C TYR A 42 -5.04 9.18 14.25
N THR A 43 -4.21 10.23 14.24
CA THR A 43 -4.68 11.61 14.01
C THR A 43 -5.20 11.86 12.59
N GLU A 44 -4.93 10.95 11.66
CA GLU A 44 -5.41 10.97 10.28
C GLU A 44 -5.95 9.57 9.94
N ASP A 45 -7.00 9.51 9.10
CA ASP A 45 -7.52 8.25 8.58
C ASP A 45 -6.42 7.48 7.87
N ARG A 46 -6.33 6.17 8.14
CA ARG A 46 -5.36 5.29 7.48
C ARG A 46 -6.06 4.12 6.87
N PHE A 47 -5.50 3.66 5.76
CA PHE A 47 -5.99 2.54 5.00
C PHE A 47 -4.85 1.57 4.71
N ILE A 48 -5.18 0.29 4.70
CA ILE A 48 -4.33 -0.79 4.23
C ILE A 48 -4.90 -1.26 2.90
N THR A 49 -4.04 -1.32 1.88
CA THR A 49 -4.39 -1.88 0.58
C THR A 49 -3.51 -3.07 0.26
N LEU A 50 -4.12 -4.18 -0.12
CA LEU A 50 -3.48 -5.36 -0.71
C LEU A 50 -3.69 -5.32 -2.22
N GLY A 51 -2.65 -5.53 -3.01
CA GLY A 51 -2.75 -5.63 -4.46
C GLY A 51 -1.42 -6.00 -5.09
N HIS A 52 -1.44 -6.29 -6.38
CA HIS A 52 -0.24 -6.70 -7.11
C HIS A 52 0.56 -5.49 -7.61
N LEU A 53 1.88 -5.58 -7.46
CA LEU A 53 2.85 -4.82 -8.24
C LEU A 53 3.72 -5.82 -8.98
N ASP A 54 3.66 -5.82 -10.31
CA ASP A 54 4.25 -6.87 -11.15
C ASP A 54 3.77 -8.27 -10.67
N ASP A 55 4.71 -9.18 -10.41
CA ASP A 55 4.47 -10.54 -9.93
C ASP A 55 4.31 -10.65 -8.39
N ARG A 56 4.26 -9.52 -7.67
CA ARG A 56 4.33 -9.49 -6.20
C ARG A 56 3.08 -8.92 -5.57
N LEU A 57 2.47 -9.67 -4.66
CA LEU A 57 1.46 -9.12 -3.76
C LEU A 57 2.13 -8.21 -2.72
N VAL A 58 1.69 -6.96 -2.66
CA VAL A 58 2.21 -5.93 -1.77
C VAL A 58 1.12 -5.38 -0.86
N VAL A 59 1.56 -4.82 0.26
CA VAL A 59 0.73 -4.09 1.23
C VAL A 59 1.15 -2.64 1.19
N LEU A 60 0.19 -1.76 0.89
CA LEU A 60 0.31 -0.31 1.02
C LEU A 60 -0.34 0.14 2.33
N VAL A 61 0.31 1.06 3.03
CA VAL A 61 -0.33 1.84 4.10
C VAL A 61 -0.35 3.29 3.64
N TRP A 62 -1.52 3.91 3.65
CA TRP A 62 -1.68 5.26 3.11
C TRP A 62 -2.78 6.03 3.86
N THR A 63 -2.75 7.35 3.71
CA THR A 63 -3.78 8.27 4.22
C THR A 63 -4.28 9.14 3.07
N PRO A 64 -5.60 9.38 2.96
CA PRO A 64 -6.12 10.37 2.03
C PRO A 64 -5.79 11.78 2.53
N ARG A 65 -5.34 12.65 1.63
CA ARG A 65 -5.24 14.09 1.87
C ARG A 65 -5.82 14.80 0.67
N ASP A 66 -6.95 15.47 0.85
CA ASP A 66 -7.74 16.01 -0.26
C ASP A 66 -7.92 14.95 -1.39
N GLU A 67 -7.42 15.24 -2.60
CA GLU A 67 -7.51 14.34 -3.75
C GLU A 67 -6.28 13.44 -3.95
N VAL A 68 -5.31 13.48 -3.03
CA VAL A 68 -4.07 12.68 -3.12
C VAL A 68 -4.04 11.52 -2.13
N ARG A 69 -3.40 10.41 -2.53
CA ARG A 69 -3.08 9.31 -1.62
C ARG A 69 -1.64 9.48 -1.15
N ARG A 70 -1.46 9.79 0.13
CA ARG A 70 -0.14 9.87 0.73
C ARG A 70 0.31 8.48 1.21
N ILE A 71 1.29 7.90 0.53
CA ILE A 71 1.86 6.60 0.90
C ILE A 71 2.77 6.77 2.10
N ILE A 72 2.48 5.99 3.16
CA ILE A 72 3.20 5.99 4.42
C ILE A 72 4.19 4.82 4.48
N SER A 73 3.80 3.66 3.92
CA SER A 73 4.60 2.44 3.91
C SER A 73 4.23 1.53 2.74
N MET A 74 5.20 0.75 2.28
CA MET A 74 5.03 -0.33 1.31
C MET A 74 5.88 -1.53 1.74
N ARG A 75 5.31 -2.74 1.62
CA ARG A 75 6.02 -3.99 1.88
C ARG A 75 5.41 -5.13 1.08
N LYS A 76 6.11 -6.27 1.05
CA LYS A 76 5.53 -7.53 0.59
C LYS A 76 4.42 -7.99 1.54
N ALA A 77 3.38 -8.61 0.99
CA ALA A 77 2.38 -9.32 1.77
C ALA A 77 3.01 -10.54 2.45
N ASN A 78 2.62 -10.80 3.70
CA ASN A 78 2.95 -12.05 4.37
C ASN A 78 2.00 -13.18 3.90
N ASP A 79 2.27 -14.42 4.29
CA ASP A 79 1.51 -15.56 3.78
C ASP A 79 0.03 -15.53 4.19
N ARG A 80 -0.28 -15.02 5.38
CA ARG A 80 -1.66 -14.83 5.83
C ARG A 80 -2.41 -13.82 4.95
N GLU A 81 -1.74 -12.73 4.58
CA GLU A 81 -2.30 -11.69 3.71
C GLU A 81 -2.48 -12.17 2.27
N LYS A 82 -1.58 -13.03 1.78
CA LYS A 82 -1.75 -13.68 0.47
C LYS A 82 -2.97 -14.59 0.47
N THR A 83 -3.07 -15.51 1.43
CA THR A 83 -4.24 -16.40 1.56
C THR A 83 -5.54 -15.60 1.70
N PHE A 84 -5.52 -14.49 2.45
CA PHE A 84 -6.67 -13.61 2.56
C PHE A 84 -7.01 -12.98 1.20
N TYR A 85 -6.04 -12.41 0.48
CA TYR A 85 -6.29 -11.80 -0.82
C TYR A 85 -6.87 -12.80 -1.81
N ASP A 86 -6.27 -13.99 -1.92
CA ASP A 86 -6.71 -15.04 -2.85
C ASP A 86 -8.16 -15.44 -2.55
N TYR A 87 -8.54 -15.59 -1.27
CA TYR A 87 -9.92 -15.94 -0.89
C TYR A 87 -10.98 -14.92 -1.31
N TYR A 88 -10.64 -13.64 -1.41
CA TYR A 88 -11.60 -12.56 -1.72
C TYR A 88 -11.55 -12.11 -3.19
N VAL A 89 -10.56 -12.57 -3.95
CA VAL A 89 -10.32 -12.14 -5.33
C VAL A 89 -10.62 -13.24 -6.36
N ASP A 90 -10.61 -14.51 -5.95
CA ASP A 90 -11.25 -15.63 -6.69
C ASP A 90 -12.78 -15.63 -6.55
#